data_AF-A0A7S2HDQ2-F1
#
_entry.id   AF-A0A7S2HDQ2-F1
#
_cell.length_a   1.000
_cell.length_b   1.000
_cell.length_c   1.000
_cell.angle_alpha   90.00
_cell.angle_beta   90.00
_cell.angle_gamma   90.00
#
_symmetry.space_group_name_H-M   'P 1'
#
loop_
_entity.id
_entity.type
_entity.pdbx_description
1 polymer ?
#
loop_
_entity_poly.entity_id
_entity_poly.type
_entity_poly.pdbx_seq_one_letter_code
_entity_poly.pdbx_strand_id
1 'polypeptide(L)'
;TSSGGAFAAFNEPAESSSGRRKSDKKERGDSKQSNAPKRNDSFSVPEDAPAPAAPAKQYLSPDECGKKGVNILKEYFVGGDTDDAVLSFDELIGAGKDGSIDRGAKVVESGCLLVLEMKAEDVEKFLTIALRCIKENKLEGKAITTGLNDPIEFLSDIVIDAPLAGTHLAHIVAEFVKCGAISFDFLLNTPDYFRTDGNAAQFGVNVLKKIGGDAIESEANVEVIAKLMTDDDKEQYPTAKELMAA
;
A
#
# COMPACT_ATOMS: atom_id res chain seq x y z
N THR A 1 17.08 54.07 -0.77
CA THR A 1 15.91 54.83 -1.29
C THR A 1 14.91 53.83 -1.83
N SER A 2 13.69 53.84 -1.25
CA SER A 2 12.39 53.40 -1.83
C SER A 2 12.30 51.98 -2.42
N SER A 3 11.29 51.13 -2.20
CA SER A 3 9.98 51.15 -1.55
C SER A 3 9.50 49.69 -1.67
N GLY A 4 8.95 49.01 -0.66
CA GLY A 4 7.67 49.32 -0.03
C GLY A 4 6.54 48.71 -0.85
N GLY A 5 6.00 47.57 -0.40
CA GLY A 5 4.86 46.90 -1.05
C GLY A 5 4.30 45.77 -0.18
N ALA A 6 3.45 46.13 0.78
CA ALA A 6 2.68 45.24 1.63
C ALA A 6 1.22 45.20 1.15
N PHE A 7 0.63 44.02 1.04
CA PHE A 7 -0.80 43.74 0.88
C PHE A 7 -1.01 42.25 1.20
N ALA A 8 -2.04 41.74 1.86
CA ALA A 8 -3.00 42.24 2.82
C ALA A 8 -3.58 40.94 3.46
N ALA A 9 -3.74 40.91 4.77
CA ALA A 9 -4.41 39.82 5.47
C ALA A 9 -5.93 39.90 5.19
N PHE A 10 -6.52 38.80 4.72
CA PHE A 10 -7.97 38.66 4.66
C PHE A 10 -8.41 37.78 5.83
N ASN A 11 -9.20 38.40 6.70
CA ASN A 11 -9.76 37.86 7.92
C ASN A 11 -11.28 37.86 7.69
N GLU A 12 -11.93 36.70 7.76
CA GLU A 12 -13.39 36.63 7.93
C GLU A 12 -13.78 35.49 8.91
N PRO A 13 -14.91 35.65 9.63
CA PRO A 13 -15.13 35.04 10.92
C PRO A 13 -16.14 33.88 10.92
N ALA A 14 -16.28 33.31 12.11
CA ALA A 14 -17.08 32.15 12.50
C ALA A 14 -18.61 32.28 12.35
N GLU A 15 -19.28 31.16 12.08
CA GLU A 15 -20.65 30.82 12.49
C GLU A 15 -20.66 29.31 12.84
N SER A 16 -20.75 28.89 14.10
CA SER A 16 -21.96 28.72 14.92
C SER A 16 -23.11 27.96 14.24
N SER A 17 -23.27 26.67 14.53
CA SER A 17 -24.62 26.14 14.79
C SER A 17 -24.59 24.92 15.72
N SER A 18 -25.25 25.13 16.85
CA SER A 18 -25.55 24.17 17.90
C SER A 18 -26.77 23.31 17.53
N GLY A 19 -26.62 21.99 17.46
CA GLY A 19 -27.70 21.04 17.20
C GLY A 19 -27.97 20.12 18.40
N ARG A 20 -28.71 20.63 19.37
CA ARG A 20 -29.20 19.93 20.57
C ARG A 20 -30.38 19.02 20.19
N ARG A 21 -30.29 17.70 20.36
CA ARG A 21 -31.47 16.81 20.40
C ARG A 21 -31.47 15.96 21.67
N LYS A 22 -32.36 16.33 22.58
CA LYS A 22 -32.92 15.50 23.66
C LYS A 22 -34.05 14.66 23.06
N SER A 23 -34.14 13.39 23.46
CA SER A 23 -35.41 12.66 23.47
C SER A 23 -35.39 11.60 24.57
N ASP A 24 -36.26 11.85 25.54
CA ASP A 24 -36.72 11.00 26.64
C ASP A 24 -37.52 9.77 26.15
N LYS A 25 -37.42 8.64 26.87
CA LYS A 25 -38.50 7.70 27.28
C LYS A 25 -37.86 6.35 27.68
N LYS A 26 -37.85 5.90 28.95
CA LYS A 26 -38.93 5.52 29.89
C LYS A 26 -39.68 4.25 29.47
N GLU A 27 -39.41 3.16 30.20
CA GLU A 27 -40.31 2.07 30.71
C GLU A 27 -39.38 0.93 31.20
N ARG A 28 -39.17 0.64 32.50
CA ARG A 28 -40.06 0.09 33.55
C ARG A 28 -40.99 -1.03 33.06
N GLY A 29 -40.53 -2.26 33.20
CA GLY A 29 -41.32 -3.49 33.13
C GLY A 29 -40.74 -4.53 34.09
N ASP A 30 -41.31 -4.57 35.29
CA ASP A 30 -41.09 -5.52 36.38
C ASP A 30 -42.08 -6.69 36.17
N SER A 31 -41.66 -7.96 36.25
CA SER A 31 -42.49 -9.10 36.73
C SER A 31 -41.86 -10.49 36.53
N LYS A 32 -41.70 -11.17 37.68
CA LYS A 32 -42.11 -12.55 38.00
C LYS A 32 -41.38 -13.76 37.39
N GLN A 33 -40.52 -14.34 38.24
CA GLN A 33 -40.64 -15.69 38.82
C GLN A 33 -41.73 -16.64 38.26
N SER A 34 -41.31 -17.81 37.77
CA SER A 34 -41.94 -19.10 38.13
C SER A 34 -41.03 -20.29 37.82
N ASN A 35 -41.06 -21.26 38.75
CA ASN A 35 -40.32 -22.51 38.82
C ASN A 35 -40.68 -23.55 37.72
N ALA A 36 -39.66 -24.36 37.34
CA ALA A 36 -39.60 -25.83 37.14
C ALA A 36 -40.80 -26.57 36.48
N PRO A 37 -40.59 -27.60 35.61
CA PRO A 37 -39.80 -28.79 35.96
C PRO A 37 -38.93 -29.42 34.84
N LYS A 38 -37.94 -30.19 35.31
CA LYS A 38 -37.09 -31.11 34.54
C LYS A 38 -37.93 -32.09 33.72
N ARG A 39 -37.70 -32.13 32.41
CA ARG A 39 -37.97 -33.28 31.54
C ARG A 39 -36.66 -33.76 30.92
N ASN A 40 -36.30 -34.99 31.26
CA ASN A 40 -35.34 -35.79 30.51
C ASN A 40 -35.99 -36.16 29.17
N ASP A 41 -35.54 -35.57 28.08
CA ASP A 41 -35.70 -36.13 26.75
C ASP A 41 -34.32 -36.22 26.12
N SER A 42 -33.85 -37.46 25.98
CA SER A 42 -32.67 -37.82 25.19
C SER A 42 -33.00 -37.60 23.71
N PHE A 43 -32.89 -36.35 23.27
CA PHE A 43 -32.79 -36.02 21.86
C PHE A 43 -31.40 -36.43 21.38
N SER A 44 -31.36 -37.51 20.60
CA SER A 44 -30.26 -37.80 19.68
C SER A 44 -30.05 -36.57 18.80
N VAL A 45 -28.94 -35.86 19.06
CA VAL A 45 -28.45 -34.75 18.22
C VAL A 45 -28.28 -35.33 16.81
N PRO A 46 -29.03 -34.83 15.81
CA PRO A 46 -28.75 -35.16 14.42
C PRO A 46 -27.32 -34.69 14.14
N GLU A 47 -26.48 -35.64 13.73
CA GLU A 47 -25.15 -35.41 13.21
C GLU A 47 -25.21 -34.21 12.24
N ASP A 48 -24.48 -33.15 12.58
CA ASP A 48 -24.40 -31.89 11.85
C ASP A 48 -24.21 -32.19 10.36
N ALA A 49 -25.28 -32.05 9.58
CA ALA A 49 -25.18 -31.99 8.14
C ALA A 49 -24.27 -30.78 7.84
N PRO A 50 -23.19 -30.95 7.05
CA PRO A 50 -22.29 -29.85 6.74
C PRO A 50 -23.11 -28.69 6.16
N ALA A 51 -22.99 -27.53 6.81
CA ALA A 51 -23.66 -26.31 6.37
C ALA A 51 -23.40 -26.13 4.86
N PRO A 52 -24.44 -25.82 4.05
CA PRO A 52 -24.27 -25.66 2.62
C PRO A 52 -23.19 -24.62 2.36
N ALA A 53 -22.12 -25.03 1.67
CA ALA A 53 -21.01 -24.17 1.33
C ALA A 53 -21.58 -22.94 0.60
N ALA A 54 -21.33 -21.74 1.16
CA ALA A 54 -21.70 -20.50 0.52
C ALA A 54 -21.15 -20.49 -0.92
N PRO A 55 -21.92 -20.00 -1.91
CA PRO A 55 -21.48 -19.99 -3.30
C PRO A 55 -20.13 -19.29 -3.40
N ALA A 56 -19.16 -19.97 -4.02
CA ALA A 56 -17.82 -19.43 -4.19
C ALA A 56 -17.91 -18.10 -4.95
N LYS A 57 -17.48 -17.00 -4.31
CA LYS A 57 -17.38 -15.69 -4.97
C LYS A 57 -16.44 -15.87 -6.16
N GLN A 58 -16.95 -15.66 -7.37
CA GLN A 58 -16.14 -15.75 -8.58
C GLN A 58 -15.31 -14.47 -8.69
N TYR A 59 -14.00 -14.60 -8.50
CA TYR A 59 -13.05 -13.50 -8.66
C TYR A 59 -12.72 -13.28 -10.14
N LEU A 60 -12.33 -12.05 -10.47
CA LEU A 60 -11.87 -11.71 -11.81
C LEU A 60 -10.48 -12.30 -12.08
N SER A 61 -10.07 -12.30 -13.35
CA SER A 61 -8.67 -12.60 -13.68
C SER A 61 -7.73 -11.53 -13.12
N PRO A 62 -6.44 -11.84 -12.88
CA PRO A 62 -5.46 -10.86 -12.40
C PRO A 62 -5.39 -9.59 -13.25
N ASP A 63 -5.40 -9.72 -14.58
CA ASP A 63 -5.35 -8.57 -15.51
C ASP A 63 -6.59 -7.67 -15.39
N GLU A 64 -7.77 -8.26 -15.21
CA GLU A 64 -8.99 -7.50 -14.97
C GLU A 64 -8.97 -6.81 -13.60
N CYS A 65 -8.38 -7.46 -12.58
CA CYS A 65 -8.14 -6.84 -11.28
C CYS A 65 -7.20 -5.65 -11.39
N GLY A 66 -6.09 -5.75 -12.13
CA GLY A 66 -5.19 -4.61 -12.37
C GLY A 66 -5.93 -3.42 -12.99
N LYS A 67 -6.70 -3.66 -14.05
CA LYS A 67 -7.50 -2.62 -14.72
C LYS A 67 -8.55 -1.98 -13.81
N LYS A 68 -9.26 -2.78 -13.01
CA LYS A 68 -10.24 -2.25 -12.04
C LYS A 68 -9.57 -1.51 -10.89
N GLY A 69 -8.42 -1.98 -10.42
CA GLY A 69 -7.62 -1.31 -9.41
C GLY A 69 -7.22 0.10 -9.84
N VAL A 70 -6.80 0.27 -11.10
CA VAL A 70 -6.51 1.60 -11.68
C VAL A 70 -7.75 2.49 -11.71
N ASN A 71 -8.94 1.95 -12.03
CA ASN A 71 -10.17 2.75 -12.01
C ASN A 71 -10.52 3.22 -10.59
N ILE A 72 -10.40 2.33 -9.58
CA ILE A 72 -10.60 2.68 -8.17
C ILE A 72 -9.64 3.80 -7.76
N LEU A 73 -8.35 3.71 -8.12
CA LEU A 73 -7.37 4.76 -7.83
C LEU A 73 -7.75 6.09 -8.50
N LYS A 74 -8.16 6.07 -9.77
CA LYS A 74 -8.56 7.29 -10.49
C LYS A 74 -9.76 7.96 -9.85
N GLU A 75 -10.77 7.20 -9.42
CA GLU A 75 -11.92 7.71 -8.69
C GLU A 75 -11.50 8.31 -7.34
N TYR A 76 -10.64 7.61 -6.60
CA TYR A 76 -10.08 8.10 -5.35
C TYR A 76 -9.31 9.42 -5.53
N PHE A 77 -8.48 9.53 -6.57
CA PHE A 77 -7.65 10.72 -6.81
C PHE A 77 -8.44 12.00 -7.06
N VAL A 78 -9.66 11.89 -7.60
CA VAL A 78 -10.56 13.03 -7.87
C VAL A 78 -11.32 13.50 -6.61
N GLY A 79 -11.23 12.76 -5.51
CA GLY A 79 -11.86 13.11 -4.23
C GLY A 79 -12.71 11.98 -3.63
N GLY A 80 -12.39 10.72 -3.96
CA GLY A 80 -13.06 9.57 -3.36
C GLY A 80 -12.70 9.38 -1.89
N ASP A 81 -13.50 8.57 -1.22
CA ASP A 81 -13.32 8.24 0.19
C ASP A 81 -12.29 7.12 0.39
N THR A 82 -11.43 7.27 1.40
CA THR A 82 -10.37 6.28 1.69
C THR A 82 -10.93 4.95 2.17
N ASP A 83 -12.00 4.94 2.97
CA ASP A 83 -12.62 3.70 3.47
C ASP A 83 -13.24 2.91 2.30
N ASP A 84 -13.94 3.62 1.41
CA ASP A 84 -14.59 3.04 0.23
C ASP A 84 -13.58 2.45 -0.77
N ALA A 85 -12.48 3.16 -1.04
CA ALA A 85 -11.41 2.66 -1.90
C ALA A 85 -10.75 1.41 -1.30
N VAL A 86 -10.46 1.39 -0.01
CA VAL A 86 -9.85 0.23 0.68
C VAL A 86 -10.81 -0.97 0.70
N LEU A 87 -12.12 -0.74 0.90
CA LEU A 87 -13.13 -1.80 0.80
C LEU A 87 -13.19 -2.37 -0.63
N SER A 88 -13.17 -1.50 -1.63
CA SER A 88 -13.18 -1.90 -3.04
C SER A 88 -11.96 -2.76 -3.40
N PHE A 89 -10.77 -2.43 -2.86
CA PHE A 89 -9.57 -3.26 -3.03
C PHE A 89 -9.68 -4.62 -2.35
N ASP A 90 -10.20 -4.68 -1.13
CA ASP A 90 -10.43 -5.94 -0.42
C ASP A 90 -11.38 -6.85 -1.21
N GLU A 91 -12.48 -6.29 -1.72
CA GLU A 91 -13.44 -7.05 -2.51
C GLU A 91 -12.88 -7.56 -3.84
N LEU A 92 -11.98 -6.77 -4.44
CA LEU A 92 -11.34 -7.04 -5.74
C LEU A 92 -10.23 -8.09 -5.63
N ILE A 93 -9.38 -7.99 -4.60
CA ILE A 93 -8.25 -8.89 -4.36
C ILE A 93 -8.74 -10.18 -3.70
N GLY A 94 -9.60 -10.07 -2.69
CA GLY A 94 -10.07 -11.16 -1.86
C GLY A 94 -8.92 -11.83 -1.12
N ALA A 95 -8.25 -11.08 -0.24
CA ALA A 95 -7.08 -11.56 0.49
C ALA A 95 -7.35 -12.90 1.21
N GLY A 96 -6.37 -13.80 1.18
CA GLY A 96 -6.49 -15.15 1.73
C GLY A 96 -7.41 -16.10 0.95
N LYS A 97 -7.88 -15.72 -0.24
CA LYS A 97 -8.61 -16.61 -1.16
C LYS A 97 -7.69 -17.10 -2.27
N ASP A 98 -8.10 -18.18 -2.94
CA ASP A 98 -7.32 -18.73 -4.04
C ASP A 98 -7.04 -17.69 -5.13
N GLY A 99 -5.79 -17.62 -5.60
CA GLY A 99 -5.30 -16.61 -6.54
C GLY A 99 -5.23 -15.16 -6.02
N SER A 100 -5.37 -14.90 -4.72
CA SER A 100 -5.30 -13.53 -4.16
C SER A 100 -3.94 -12.87 -4.40
N ILE A 101 -2.86 -13.65 -4.33
CA ILE A 101 -1.49 -13.16 -4.56
C ILE A 101 -1.35 -12.60 -5.97
N ASP A 102 -1.81 -13.33 -7.00
CA ASP A 102 -1.67 -12.88 -8.39
C ASP A 102 -2.54 -11.66 -8.68
N ARG A 103 -3.78 -11.64 -8.15
CA ARG A 103 -4.67 -10.47 -8.27
C ARG A 103 -4.08 -9.25 -7.56
N GLY A 104 -3.59 -9.42 -6.34
CA GLY A 104 -2.94 -8.37 -5.57
C GLY A 104 -1.69 -7.85 -6.26
N ALA A 105 -0.87 -8.74 -6.82
CA ALA A 105 0.34 -8.38 -7.55
C ALA A 105 0.00 -7.52 -8.75
N LYS A 106 -1.00 -7.91 -9.54
CA LYS A 106 -1.39 -7.14 -10.73
C LYS A 106 -2.01 -5.78 -10.39
N VAL A 107 -2.69 -5.67 -9.24
CA VAL A 107 -3.18 -4.39 -8.69
C VAL A 107 -2.02 -3.48 -8.28
N VAL A 108 -1.03 -4.01 -7.56
CA VAL A 108 0.17 -3.25 -7.16
C VAL A 108 0.95 -2.80 -8.39
N GLU A 109 1.19 -3.70 -9.33
CA GLU A 109 1.89 -3.42 -10.60
C GLU A 109 1.22 -2.28 -11.37
N SER A 110 -0.07 -2.44 -11.66
CA SER A 110 -0.84 -1.45 -12.44
C SER A 110 -0.96 -0.12 -11.69
N GLY A 111 -1.10 -0.16 -10.36
CA GLY A 111 -1.16 1.03 -9.51
C GLY A 111 0.16 1.79 -9.46
N CYS A 112 1.28 1.08 -9.32
CA CYS A 112 2.62 1.66 -9.38
C CYS A 112 2.85 2.30 -10.76
N LEU A 113 2.69 1.56 -11.85
CA LEU A 113 2.88 2.07 -13.21
C LEU A 113 2.04 3.33 -13.49
N LEU A 114 0.79 3.37 -12.98
CA LEU A 114 -0.04 4.56 -13.07
C LEU A 114 0.60 5.78 -12.39
N VAL A 115 1.07 5.64 -11.14
CA VAL A 115 1.51 6.80 -10.36
C VAL A 115 2.95 7.24 -10.65
N LEU A 116 3.76 6.41 -11.32
CA LEU A 116 5.12 6.81 -11.73
C LEU A 116 5.14 7.99 -12.71
N GLU A 117 4.08 8.14 -13.50
CA GLU A 117 3.91 9.25 -14.46
C GLU A 117 3.06 10.40 -13.89
N MET A 118 2.65 10.32 -12.62
CA MET A 118 1.80 11.33 -11.98
C MET A 118 2.60 12.28 -11.10
N LYS A 119 1.90 13.20 -10.42
CA LYS A 119 2.51 14.14 -9.48
C LYS A 119 2.73 13.47 -8.13
N ALA A 120 3.63 14.04 -7.33
CA ALA A 120 3.92 13.55 -5.99
C ALA A 120 2.66 13.42 -5.12
N GLU A 121 1.70 14.34 -5.23
CA GLU A 121 0.47 14.29 -4.43
C GLU A 121 -0.38 13.04 -4.73
N ASP A 122 -0.37 12.55 -5.97
CA ASP A 122 -1.11 11.34 -6.36
C ASP A 122 -0.36 10.07 -5.93
N VAL A 123 0.98 10.12 -5.88
CA VAL A 123 1.80 9.06 -5.25
C VAL A 123 1.48 8.94 -3.76
N GLU A 124 1.33 10.05 -3.03
CA GLU A 124 0.92 10.04 -1.61
C GLU A 124 -0.48 9.42 -1.42
N LYS A 125 -1.43 9.74 -2.32
CA LYS A 125 -2.77 9.15 -2.29
C LYS A 125 -2.72 7.64 -2.51
N PHE A 126 -1.94 7.17 -3.49
CA PHE A 126 -1.74 5.73 -3.72
C PHE A 126 -1.14 5.05 -2.50
N LEU A 127 -0.09 5.63 -1.91
CA LEU A 127 0.54 5.12 -0.70
C LEU A 127 -0.43 5.06 0.48
N THR A 128 -1.27 6.08 0.65
CA THR A 128 -2.31 6.10 1.70
C THR A 128 -3.21 4.86 1.62
N ILE A 129 -3.65 4.49 0.41
CA ILE A 129 -4.48 3.31 0.19
C ILE A 129 -3.68 2.02 0.35
N ALA A 130 -2.53 1.92 -0.31
CA ALA A 130 -1.71 0.72 -0.30
C ALA A 130 -1.27 0.34 1.14
N LEU A 131 -0.75 1.30 1.90
CA LEU A 131 -0.32 1.10 3.28
C LEU A 131 -1.48 0.70 4.19
N ARG A 132 -2.68 1.24 3.94
CA ARG A 132 -3.87 0.85 4.68
C ARG A 132 -4.34 -0.56 4.35
N CYS A 133 -4.33 -0.95 3.07
CA CYS A 133 -4.60 -2.32 2.66
C CYS A 133 -3.61 -3.31 3.29
N ILE A 134 -2.33 -2.96 3.35
CA ILE A 134 -1.28 -3.78 4.01
C ILE A 134 -1.58 -3.93 5.50
N LYS A 135 -1.80 -2.81 6.21
CA LYS A 135 -2.06 -2.80 7.66
C LYS A 135 -3.32 -3.58 8.04
N GLU A 136 -4.34 -3.56 7.19
CA GLU A 136 -5.59 -4.28 7.37
C GLU A 136 -5.54 -5.73 6.83
N ASN A 137 -4.38 -6.22 6.38
CA ASN A 137 -4.17 -7.55 5.78
C ASN A 137 -5.06 -7.83 4.54
N LYS A 138 -5.40 -6.78 3.79
CA LYS A 138 -6.14 -6.83 2.52
C LYS A 138 -5.23 -7.00 1.30
N LEU A 139 -3.91 -6.93 1.52
CA LEU A 139 -2.88 -7.13 0.52
C LEU A 139 -1.72 -7.91 1.12
N GLU A 140 -1.39 -9.05 0.53
CA GLU A 140 -0.32 -9.93 1.00
C GLU A 140 1.07 -9.42 0.59
N GLY A 141 2.07 -9.54 1.48
CA GLY A 141 3.44 -9.08 1.20
C GLY A 141 4.07 -9.68 -0.07
N LYS A 142 3.78 -10.96 -0.36
CA LYS A 142 4.24 -11.62 -1.60
C LYS A 142 3.66 -10.97 -2.86
N ALA A 143 2.41 -10.53 -2.79
CA ALA A 143 1.76 -9.83 -3.89
C ALA A 143 2.49 -8.52 -4.20
N ILE A 144 2.95 -7.81 -3.17
CA ILE A 144 3.72 -6.56 -3.31
C ILE A 144 5.06 -6.82 -3.99
N THR A 145 5.83 -7.82 -3.53
CA THR A 145 7.12 -8.14 -4.16
C THR A 145 6.97 -8.53 -5.62
N THR A 146 5.95 -9.33 -5.96
CA THR A 146 5.68 -9.73 -7.34
C THR A 146 5.21 -8.56 -8.19
N GLY A 147 4.32 -7.71 -7.65
CA GLY A 147 3.79 -6.55 -8.37
C GLY A 147 4.80 -5.42 -8.57
N LEU A 148 5.91 -5.40 -7.83
CA LEU A 148 6.98 -4.42 -8.04
C LEU A 148 7.96 -4.81 -9.15
N ASN A 149 7.93 -6.05 -9.67
CA ASN A 149 8.89 -6.49 -10.68
C ASN A 149 8.80 -5.67 -11.97
N ASP A 150 7.62 -5.56 -12.58
CA ASP A 150 7.46 -4.82 -13.85
C ASP A 150 7.76 -3.31 -13.68
N PRO A 151 7.26 -2.60 -12.64
CA PRO A 151 7.66 -1.21 -12.40
C PRO A 151 9.18 -1.01 -12.27
N ILE A 152 9.89 -1.99 -11.70
CA ILE A 152 11.35 -1.97 -11.56
C ILE A 152 12.04 -2.28 -12.89
N GLU A 153 11.56 -3.29 -13.62
CA GLU A 153 12.10 -3.71 -14.91
C GLU A 153 12.02 -2.60 -15.96
N PHE A 154 10.89 -1.90 -16.02
CA PHE A 154 10.65 -0.84 -16.99
C PHE A 154 11.05 0.55 -16.50
N LEU A 155 11.70 0.67 -15.33
CA LEU A 155 11.99 1.97 -14.73
C LEU A 155 12.87 2.85 -15.62
N SER A 156 13.92 2.28 -16.23
CA SER A 156 14.83 3.02 -17.12
C SER A 156 14.07 3.64 -18.31
N ASP A 157 13.13 2.89 -18.89
CA ASP A 157 12.30 3.35 -20.01
C ASP A 157 11.32 4.43 -19.55
N ILE A 158 10.63 4.23 -18.43
CA ILE A 158 9.65 5.19 -17.89
C ILE A 158 10.32 6.52 -17.54
N VAL A 159 11.55 6.51 -17.02
CA VAL A 159 12.29 7.72 -16.65
C VAL A 159 12.57 8.63 -17.86
N ILE A 160 12.62 8.10 -19.08
CA ILE A 160 12.79 8.89 -20.30
C ILE A 160 11.62 9.87 -20.49
N ASP A 161 10.40 9.38 -20.25
CA ASP A 161 9.18 10.18 -20.40
C ASP A 161 8.79 10.92 -19.10
N ALA A 162 9.10 10.33 -17.95
CA ALA A 162 8.78 10.85 -16.62
C ALA A 162 10.03 10.84 -15.71
N PRO A 163 10.85 11.91 -15.72
CA PRO A 163 12.14 11.94 -14.99
C PRO A 163 12.01 11.79 -13.47
N LEU A 164 10.81 11.98 -12.91
CA LEU A 164 10.53 11.77 -11.49
C LEU A 164 10.15 10.33 -11.13
N ALA A 165 9.91 9.45 -12.11
CA ALA A 165 9.49 8.07 -11.89
C ALA A 165 10.45 7.31 -10.96
N GLY A 166 11.77 7.46 -11.14
CA GLY A 166 12.77 6.87 -10.24
C GLY A 166 12.62 7.34 -8.78
N THR A 167 12.31 8.61 -8.57
CA THR A 167 12.07 9.17 -7.23
C THR A 167 10.74 8.69 -6.65
N HIS A 168 9.70 8.57 -7.47
CA HIS A 168 8.39 8.07 -7.06
C HIS A 168 8.45 6.60 -6.67
N LEU A 169 9.07 5.74 -7.50
CA LEU A 169 9.22 4.33 -7.19
C LEU A 169 10.08 4.11 -5.94
N ALA A 170 11.19 4.85 -5.80
CA ALA A 170 12.02 4.77 -4.59
C ALA A 170 11.24 5.18 -3.34
N HIS A 171 10.35 6.17 -3.44
CA HIS A 171 9.47 6.54 -2.33
C HIS A 171 8.47 5.43 -2.00
N ILE A 172 7.83 4.84 -3.02
CA ILE A 172 6.88 3.74 -2.84
C ILE A 172 7.53 2.55 -2.13
N VAL A 173 8.68 2.11 -2.64
CA VAL A 173 9.45 1.00 -2.06
C VAL A 173 9.88 1.31 -0.62
N ALA A 174 10.35 2.54 -0.35
CA ALA A 174 10.75 2.94 0.99
C ALA A 174 9.60 2.83 2.00
N GLU A 175 8.39 3.26 1.65
CA GLU A 175 7.23 3.15 2.53
C GLU A 175 6.80 1.69 2.76
N PHE A 176 6.88 0.83 1.74
CA PHE A 176 6.62 -0.61 1.90
C PHE A 176 7.65 -1.30 2.80
N VAL A 177 8.92 -0.89 2.74
CA VAL A 177 9.97 -1.38 3.66
C VAL A 177 9.72 -0.86 5.08
N LYS A 178 9.40 0.44 5.26
CA LYS A 178 9.12 1.04 6.58
C LYS A 178 7.98 0.37 7.32
N CYS A 179 6.90 0.02 6.62
CA CYS A 179 5.77 -0.68 7.23
C CYS A 179 5.98 -2.19 7.36
N GLY A 180 7.15 -2.72 6.95
CA GLY A 180 7.50 -4.14 7.06
C GLY A 180 6.76 -5.05 6.08
N ALA A 181 6.17 -4.48 5.02
CA ALA A 181 5.46 -5.24 4.01
C ALA A 181 6.41 -6.06 3.13
N ILE A 182 7.61 -5.51 2.89
CA ILE A 182 8.71 -6.13 2.17
C ILE A 182 10.03 -5.87 2.91
N SER A 183 11.00 -6.76 2.75
CA SER A 183 12.37 -6.59 3.26
C SER A 183 13.26 -5.94 2.21
N PHE A 184 14.25 -5.12 2.61
CA PHE A 184 15.09 -4.37 1.66
C PHE A 184 15.91 -5.26 0.71
N ASP A 185 16.29 -6.46 1.15
CA ASP A 185 17.01 -7.45 0.36
C ASP A 185 16.19 -8.04 -0.80
N PHE A 186 14.89 -7.71 -0.92
CA PHE A 186 14.09 -8.10 -2.07
C PHE A 186 14.68 -7.61 -3.40
N LEU A 187 15.41 -6.49 -3.39
CA LEU A 187 16.12 -5.94 -4.55
C LEU A 187 17.15 -6.92 -5.15
N LEU A 188 17.63 -7.90 -4.37
CA LEU A 188 18.54 -8.92 -4.88
C LEU A 188 17.83 -9.95 -5.78
N ASN A 189 16.50 -10.02 -5.72
CA ASN A 189 15.66 -10.96 -6.46
C ASN A 189 14.83 -10.29 -7.56
N THR A 190 15.10 -9.02 -7.88
CA THR A 190 14.44 -8.30 -8.98
C THR A 190 14.96 -8.78 -10.34
N PRO A 191 14.24 -8.50 -11.45
CA PRO A 191 14.63 -8.89 -12.79
C PRO A 191 16.08 -8.53 -13.15
N ASP A 192 16.73 -9.40 -13.93
CA ASP A 192 18.16 -9.30 -14.27
C ASP A 192 18.49 -7.97 -14.94
N TYR A 193 17.62 -7.50 -15.83
CA TYR A 193 17.81 -6.25 -16.57
C TYR A 193 18.07 -5.07 -15.63
N PHE A 194 17.22 -4.90 -14.61
CA PHE A 194 17.38 -3.87 -13.58
C PHE A 194 18.72 -3.99 -12.85
N ARG A 195 19.16 -5.22 -12.53
CA ARG A 195 20.42 -5.47 -11.80
C ARG A 195 21.67 -5.21 -12.66
N THR A 196 21.55 -5.26 -13.99
CA THR A 196 22.70 -5.11 -14.90
C THR A 196 22.82 -3.74 -15.55
N ASP A 197 21.75 -2.94 -15.62
CA ASP A 197 21.71 -1.65 -16.35
C ASP A 197 22.31 -0.46 -15.56
N GLY A 198 23.26 -0.73 -14.65
CA GLY A 198 24.07 0.29 -13.96
C GLY A 198 23.37 1.14 -12.90
N ASN A 199 22.06 0.97 -12.66
CA ASN A 199 21.30 1.86 -11.76
C ASN A 199 20.68 1.17 -10.53
N ALA A 200 20.81 -0.15 -10.37
CA ALA A 200 20.22 -0.86 -9.24
C ALA A 200 20.79 -0.41 -7.88
N ALA A 201 22.11 -0.23 -7.79
CA ALA A 201 22.76 0.23 -6.57
C ALA A 201 22.31 1.65 -6.22
N GLN A 202 22.33 2.58 -7.19
CA GLN A 202 21.88 3.96 -7.00
C GLN A 202 20.40 4.03 -6.61
N PHE A 203 19.54 3.21 -7.22
CA PHE A 203 18.14 3.10 -6.83
C PHE A 203 18.00 2.62 -5.38
N GLY A 204 18.75 1.59 -4.98
CA GLY A 204 18.80 1.10 -3.60
C GLY A 204 19.22 2.20 -2.62
N VAL A 205 20.25 2.99 -2.96
CA VAL A 205 20.68 4.15 -2.16
C VAL A 205 19.55 5.18 -2.02
N ASN A 206 18.84 5.47 -3.10
CA ASN A 206 17.70 6.40 -3.08
C ASN A 206 16.58 5.89 -2.17
N VAL A 207 16.28 4.58 -2.20
CA VAL A 207 15.32 3.95 -1.28
C VAL A 207 15.77 4.14 0.17
N LEU A 208 17.03 3.84 0.51
CA LEU A 208 17.55 4.01 1.87
C LEU A 208 17.53 5.48 2.34
N LYS A 209 17.88 6.42 1.46
CA LYS A 209 17.77 7.87 1.71
C LYS A 209 16.32 8.29 2.00
N LYS A 210 15.33 7.68 1.34
CA LYS A 210 13.89 7.90 1.60
C LYS A 210 13.39 7.19 2.86
N ILE A 211 14.00 6.07 3.24
CA ILE A 211 13.74 5.43 4.53
C ILE A 211 14.17 6.36 5.67
N GLY A 212 15.37 6.94 5.55
CA GLY A 212 15.95 7.83 6.56
C GLY A 212 16.41 7.11 7.81
N GLY A 213 16.82 7.88 8.83
CA GLY A 213 17.38 7.34 10.07
C GLY A 213 18.64 6.51 9.84
N ASP A 214 18.79 5.43 10.60
CA ASP A 214 19.98 4.58 10.59
C ASP A 214 19.99 3.57 9.41
N ALA A 215 19.04 3.65 8.49
CA ALA A 215 18.92 2.71 7.38
C ALA A 215 20.14 2.70 6.46
N ILE A 216 20.84 3.85 6.34
CA ILE A 216 22.09 4.02 5.58
C ILE A 216 23.28 3.43 6.34
N GLU A 217 23.21 3.33 7.66
CA GLU A 217 24.30 2.82 8.50
C GLU A 217 24.19 1.31 8.77
N SER A 218 23.01 0.72 8.53
CA SER A 218 22.75 -0.71 8.70
C SER A 218 23.67 -1.57 7.83
N GLU A 219 24.49 -2.42 8.46
CA GLU A 219 25.41 -3.32 7.77
C GLU A 219 24.70 -4.25 6.77
N ALA A 220 23.49 -4.71 7.11
CA ALA A 220 22.69 -5.56 6.22
C ALA A 220 22.27 -4.81 4.95
N ASN A 221 21.89 -3.53 5.06
CA ASN A 221 21.51 -2.72 3.91
C ASN A 221 22.74 -2.37 3.06
N VAL A 222 23.88 -2.06 3.69
CA VAL A 222 25.15 -1.81 3.01
C VAL A 222 25.59 -3.06 2.21
N GLU A 223 25.42 -4.26 2.77
CA GLU A 223 25.70 -5.51 2.06
C GLU A 223 24.79 -5.71 0.85
N VAL A 224 23.50 -5.38 0.96
CA VAL A 224 22.57 -5.41 -0.18
C VAL A 224 23.03 -4.44 -1.26
N ILE A 225 23.38 -3.19 -0.93
CA ILE A 225 23.90 -2.22 -1.90
C ILE A 225 25.18 -2.76 -2.56
N ALA A 226 26.13 -3.29 -1.79
CA ALA A 226 27.37 -3.83 -2.33
C ALA A 226 27.15 -4.98 -3.33
N LYS A 227 26.10 -5.79 -3.13
CA LYS A 227 25.69 -6.85 -4.06
C LYS A 227 24.99 -6.33 -5.32
N LEU A 228 24.37 -5.16 -5.24
CA LEU A 228 23.72 -4.50 -6.37
C LEU A 228 24.70 -3.68 -7.23
N MET A 229 25.90 -3.39 -6.71
CA MET A 229 26.92 -2.64 -7.45
C MET A 229 27.48 -3.46 -8.62
N THR A 230 27.41 -2.86 -9.80
CA THR A 230 28.08 -3.30 -11.02
C THR A 230 29.59 -3.05 -10.95
N ASP A 231 30.33 -3.52 -11.95
CA ASP A 231 31.76 -3.23 -12.03
C ASP A 231 32.01 -1.74 -12.32
N ASP A 232 31.17 -1.11 -13.15
CA ASP A 232 31.20 0.34 -13.42
C ASP A 232 30.96 1.17 -12.14
N ASP A 233 30.02 0.72 -11.28
CA ASP A 233 29.80 1.35 -9.97
C ASP A 233 31.05 1.27 -9.10
N LYS A 234 31.75 0.14 -9.10
CA LYS A 234 32.97 -0.09 -8.30
C LYS A 234 34.18 0.68 -8.83
N GLU A 235 34.23 0.96 -10.13
CA GLU A 235 35.24 1.83 -10.72
C GLU A 235 35.07 3.28 -10.26
N GLN A 236 33.82 3.76 -10.15
CA GLN A 236 33.52 5.12 -9.69
C GLN A 236 33.55 5.25 -8.16
N TYR A 237 33.04 4.24 -7.46
CA TYR A 237 32.89 4.18 -6.02
C TYR A 237 33.41 2.81 -5.52
N PRO A 238 34.66 2.70 -5.08
CA PRO A 238 35.25 1.44 -4.60
C PRO A 238 34.45 0.68 -3.53
N THR A 239 33.59 1.38 -2.78
CA THR A 239 32.76 0.79 -1.72
C THR A 239 31.32 1.29 -1.76
N ALA A 240 30.38 0.46 -1.31
CA ALA A 240 28.96 0.84 -1.14
C ALA A 240 28.80 2.06 -0.22
N LYS A 241 29.66 2.22 0.79
CA LYS A 241 29.63 3.38 1.68
C LYS A 241 29.99 4.67 0.96
N GLU A 242 30.94 4.62 0.03
CA GLU A 242 31.31 5.78 -0.80
C GLU A 242 30.17 6.14 -1.76
N LEU A 243 29.55 5.15 -2.40
CA LEU A 243 28.36 5.36 -3.25
C LEU A 243 27.21 6.00 -2.45
N MET A 244 26.98 5.55 -1.21
CA MET A 244 25.92 6.08 -0.36
C MET A 244 26.19 7.51 0.13
N ALA A 245 27.45 7.91 0.21
CA ALA A 245 27.89 9.25 0.62
C ALA A 245 27.87 10.28 -0.53
N ALA A 246 27.82 9.80 -1.79
CA ALA A 246 27.64 10.64 -2.98
C ALA A 246 26.20 11.18 -3.10
#